data_AF-A0A661XCA9-F1
#
_entry.id   AF-A0A661XCA9-F1
#
_cell.length_a   1.000
_cell.length_b   1.000
_cell.length_c   1.000
_cell.angle_alpha   90.00
_cell.angle_beta   90.00
_cell.angle_gamma   90.00
#
_symmetry.space_group_name_H-M   'P 1'
#
loop_
_entity.id
_entity.type
_entity.pdbx_description
1 polymer ?
#
loop_
_entity_poly.entity_id
_entity_poly.type
_entity_poly.pdbx_seq_one_letter_code
_entity_poly.pdbx_strand_id
1 'polypeptide(L)'
;MFQETINTTPDLSSILNQELDSFTSVLQFSEKIIEQIDTLPISALSQMVEYRQKWIDQIQELEAFRKKIGDKAVGENERLIIQNISKLARKLVEIDEQIYRQLQSRKLKFVKQHADLIAARRQNKTSNGLSNRMDIIQE
;
A
#
# COMPACT_ATOMS: atom_id res chain seq x y z
N MET A 1 3.92 -31.08 -25.74
CA MET A 1 4.74 -32.04 -24.96
C MET A 1 4.65 -31.62 -23.51
N PHE A 2 4.09 -32.48 -22.66
CA PHE A 2 3.99 -32.25 -21.23
C PHE A 2 5.37 -32.52 -20.62
N GLN A 3 6.06 -31.47 -20.19
CA GLN A 3 7.31 -31.61 -19.44
C GLN A 3 6.98 -32.05 -18.02
N GLU A 4 7.70 -33.08 -17.61
CA GLU A 4 7.59 -33.79 -16.35
C GLU A 4 7.72 -32.83 -15.16
N THR A 5 6.73 -32.88 -14.27
CA THR A 5 6.82 -32.27 -12.94
C THR A 5 7.88 -33.01 -12.13
N ILE A 6 9.09 -32.46 -12.10
CA ILE A 6 10.10 -32.84 -11.11
C ILE A 6 9.57 -32.36 -9.75
N ASN A 7 9.00 -33.29 -8.98
CA ASN A 7 8.71 -33.11 -7.56
C ASN A 7 10.04 -33.12 -6.78
N THR A 8 10.84 -32.06 -6.92
CA THR A 8 11.90 -31.74 -5.98
C THR A 8 11.28 -30.95 -4.85
N THR A 9 11.28 -31.52 -3.63
CA THR A 9 11.06 -30.72 -2.41
C THR A 9 11.97 -29.50 -2.49
N PRO A 10 11.42 -28.27 -2.52
CA PRO A 10 12.22 -27.08 -2.72
C PRO A 10 13.28 -26.98 -1.61
N ASP A 11 14.53 -26.79 -2.02
CA ASP A 11 15.66 -26.61 -1.10
C ASP A 11 15.52 -25.27 -0.36
N LEU A 12 16.06 -25.19 0.86
CA LEU A 12 15.97 -23.99 1.72
C LEU A 12 16.49 -22.75 1.00
N SER A 13 17.59 -22.88 0.27
CA SER A 13 18.16 -21.78 -0.51
C SER A 13 17.21 -21.29 -1.60
N SER A 14 16.49 -22.20 -2.27
CA SER A 14 15.49 -21.83 -3.28
C SER A 14 14.32 -21.05 -2.66
N ILE A 15 13.82 -21.48 -1.50
CA ILE A 15 12.73 -20.79 -0.78
C ILE A 15 13.18 -19.41 -0.33
N LEU A 16 14.38 -19.29 0.25
CA LEU A 16 14.90 -18.02 0.74
C LEU A 16 15.11 -17.01 -0.40
N ASN A 17 15.57 -17.46 -1.57
CA ASN A 17 15.67 -16.58 -2.74
C ASN A 17 14.29 -16.14 -3.23
N GLN A 18 13.30 -17.03 -3.27
CA GLN A 18 11.92 -16.67 -3.62
C GLN A 18 11.30 -15.69 -2.61
N GLU A 19 11.54 -15.86 -1.31
CA GLU A 19 11.15 -14.89 -0.28
C GLU A 19 11.81 -13.53 -0.56
N LEU A 20 13.13 -13.50 -0.79
CA LEU A 20 13.87 -12.27 -1.06
C LEU A 20 13.34 -11.52 -2.30
N ASP A 21 13.07 -12.24 -3.38
CA ASP A 21 12.52 -11.67 -4.62
C ASP A 21 11.11 -11.10 -4.40
N SER A 22 10.29 -11.80 -3.62
CA SER A 22 8.94 -11.34 -3.26
C SER A 22 9.00 -10.05 -2.45
N PHE A 23 9.82 -10.01 -1.39
CA PHE A 23 10.04 -8.82 -0.58
C PHE A 23 10.58 -7.64 -1.39
N THR A 24 11.52 -7.90 -2.31
CA THR A 24 12.11 -6.87 -3.19
C THR A 24 11.07 -6.30 -4.15
N SER A 25 10.25 -7.15 -4.75
CA SER A 25 9.19 -6.74 -5.67
C SER A 25 8.14 -5.88 -4.97
N VAL A 26 7.71 -6.28 -3.77
CA VAL A 26 6.77 -5.50 -2.93
C VAL A 26 7.37 -4.14 -2.61
N LEU A 27 8.66 -4.10 -2.26
CA LEU A 27 9.34 -2.88 -1.90
C LEU A 27 9.38 -1.88 -3.06
N GLN A 28 9.86 -2.32 -4.23
CA GLN A 28 9.96 -1.47 -5.41
C GLN A 28 8.59 -0.93 -5.85
N PHE A 29 7.55 -1.76 -5.76
CA PHE A 29 6.20 -1.32 -6.06
C PHE A 29 5.71 -0.27 -5.06
N SER A 30 5.95 -0.50 -3.76
CA SER A 30 5.54 0.41 -2.69
C SER A 30 6.29 1.75 -2.73
N GLU A 31 7.55 1.76 -3.16
CA GLU A 31 8.33 3.00 -3.38
C GLU A 31 7.72 3.84 -4.51
N LYS A 32 7.39 3.23 -5.66
CA LYS A 32 6.72 3.93 -6.78
C LYS A 32 5.37 4.53 -6.38
N ILE A 33 4.67 3.90 -5.45
CA ILE A 33 3.39 4.38 -4.93
C ILE A 33 3.58 5.67 -4.14
N ILE A 34 4.56 5.72 -3.23
CA ILE A 34 4.85 6.91 -2.43
C ILE A 34 5.10 8.11 -3.33
N GLU A 35 5.82 7.91 -4.44
CA GLU A 35 6.11 8.97 -5.41
C GLU A 35 4.85 9.53 -6.11
N GLN A 36 3.78 8.73 -6.23
CA GLN A 36 2.61 9.05 -7.07
C GLN A 36 1.29 9.08 -6.30
N ILE A 37 1.29 8.92 -4.97
CA ILE A 37 0.09 8.67 -4.19
C ILE A 37 -0.95 9.80 -4.28
N ASP A 38 -0.48 11.03 -4.49
CA ASP A 38 -1.33 12.23 -4.57
C ASP A 38 -2.08 12.31 -5.90
N THR A 39 -1.52 11.73 -6.97
CA THR A 39 -2.07 11.80 -8.33
C THR A 39 -2.84 10.53 -8.72
N LEU A 40 -2.56 9.40 -8.09
CA LEU A 40 -3.22 8.14 -8.40
C LEU A 40 -4.73 8.18 -8.13
N PRO A 41 -5.56 7.59 -9.00
CA PRO A 41 -6.99 7.43 -8.76
C PRO A 41 -7.24 6.47 -7.60
N ILE A 42 -8.35 6.64 -6.88
CA ILE A 42 -8.71 5.80 -5.72
C ILE A 42 -8.81 4.31 -6.13
N SER A 43 -9.30 4.02 -7.34
CA SER A 43 -9.35 2.64 -7.86
C SER A 43 -7.97 1.99 -7.96
N ALA A 44 -6.95 2.73 -8.39
CA ALA A 44 -5.57 2.24 -8.42
C ALA A 44 -5.05 1.98 -6.99
N LEU A 45 -5.34 2.90 -6.05
CA LEU A 45 -4.98 2.72 -4.64
C LEU A 45 -5.65 1.48 -4.03
N SER A 46 -6.91 1.19 -4.37
CA SER A 46 -7.61 -0.02 -3.90
C SER A 46 -6.99 -1.29 -4.48
N GLN A 47 -6.70 -1.33 -5.78
CA GLN A 47 -6.03 -2.48 -6.40
C GLN A 47 -4.66 -2.75 -5.77
N MET A 48 -3.95 -1.71 -5.36
CA MET A 48 -2.66 -1.86 -4.66
C MET A 48 -2.81 -2.57 -3.32
N VAL A 49 -3.87 -2.30 -2.56
CA VAL A 49 -4.16 -3.02 -1.31
C VAL A 49 -4.39 -4.52 -1.60
N GLU A 50 -5.11 -4.83 -2.68
CA GLU A 50 -5.34 -6.22 -3.10
C GLU A 50 -4.03 -6.94 -3.51
N TYR A 51 -3.17 -6.29 -4.30
CA TYR A 51 -1.85 -6.85 -4.64
C TYR A 51 -0.99 -7.08 -3.40
N ARG A 52 -1.06 -6.17 -2.43
CA ARG A 52 -0.32 -6.30 -1.18
C ARG A 52 -0.81 -7.48 -0.33
N GLN A 53 -2.13 -7.71 -0.28
CA GLN A 53 -2.68 -8.88 0.39
C GLN A 53 -2.14 -10.18 -0.24
N LYS A 54 -2.13 -10.29 -1.57
CA LYS A 54 -1.59 -11.47 -2.27
C LYS A 54 -0.12 -11.73 -1.92
N TRP A 55 0.69 -10.68 -1.79
CA TRP A 55 2.09 -10.84 -1.38
C TRP A 55 2.25 -11.23 0.08
N ILE A 56 1.41 -10.72 0.98
CA ILE A 56 1.40 -11.16 2.37
C ILE A 56 1.06 -12.65 2.45
N ASP A 57 0.06 -13.10 1.68
CA ASP A 57 -0.34 -14.50 1.62
C ASP A 57 0.82 -15.38 1.12
N GLN A 58 1.51 -14.96 0.04
CA GLN A 58 2.70 -15.65 -0.48
C GLN A 58 3.86 -15.71 0.53
N ILE A 59 4.13 -14.63 1.25
CA ILE A 59 5.17 -14.59 2.29
C ILE A 59 4.81 -15.55 3.44
N GLN A 60 3.54 -15.61 3.84
CA GLN A 60 3.07 -16.53 4.88
C GLN A 60 3.20 -17.99 4.44
N GLU A 61 2.89 -18.30 3.18
CA GLU A 61 3.10 -19.64 2.61
C GLU A 61 4.58 -20.03 2.64
N LEU A 62 5.48 -19.15 2.17
CA LEU A 62 6.92 -19.39 2.17
C LEU A 62 7.47 -19.56 3.59
N GLU A 63 7.00 -18.77 4.56
CA GLU A 63 7.38 -18.91 5.96
C GLU A 63 6.93 -20.26 6.53
N ALA A 64 5.73 -20.74 6.15
CA ALA A 64 5.25 -22.06 6.52
C ALA A 64 6.09 -23.18 5.91
N PHE A 65 6.54 -23.04 4.65
CA PHE A 65 7.48 -23.97 4.03
C PHE A 65 8.84 -23.98 4.74
N ARG A 66 9.38 -22.80 5.08
CA ARG A 66 10.62 -22.66 5.84
C ARG A 66 10.53 -23.35 7.20
N LYS A 67 9.41 -23.17 7.94
CA LYS A 67 9.15 -23.86 9.22
C LYS A 67 9.10 -25.38 9.06
N LYS A 68 8.53 -25.90 7.97
CA LYS A 68 8.44 -27.35 7.68
C LYS A 68 9.79 -28.00 7.37
N ILE A 69 10.73 -27.25 6.79
CA ILE A 69 12.07 -27.76 6.48
C ILE A 69 12.91 -27.98 7.76
N GLY A 70 12.46 -27.44 8.90
CA GLY A 70 13.07 -27.58 10.21
C GLY A 70 14.40 -26.83 10.31
N ASP A 71 14.91 -26.67 11.53
CA ASP A 71 16.20 -26.07 11.88
C ASP A 71 17.40 -26.90 11.35
N LYS A 72 17.39 -27.23 10.05
CA LYS A 72 18.60 -27.67 9.35
C LYS A 72 19.66 -26.62 9.55
N ALA A 73 20.90 -27.05 9.74
CA ALA A 73 22.03 -26.17 9.92
C ALA A 73 22.06 -25.13 8.79
N VAL A 74 21.63 -23.91 9.13
CA VAL A 74 21.54 -22.79 8.19
C VAL A 74 22.96 -22.36 7.89
N GLY A 75 23.39 -22.53 6.64
CA GLY A 75 24.68 -22.08 6.17
C GLY A 75 24.82 -20.55 6.24
N GLU A 76 26.04 -20.06 6.06
CA GLU A 76 26.33 -18.63 6.15
C GLU A 76 25.57 -17.79 5.10
N ASN A 77 25.42 -18.34 3.89
CA ASN A 77 24.65 -17.70 2.82
C ASN A 77 23.16 -17.59 3.15
N GLU A 78 22.55 -18.65 3.66
CA GLU A 78 21.14 -18.66 4.03
C GLU A 78 20.88 -17.68 5.19
N ARG A 79 21.81 -17.58 6.16
CA ARG A 79 21.73 -16.56 7.23
C ARG A 79 21.77 -15.15 6.67
N LEU A 80 22.62 -14.89 5.68
CA LEU A 80 22.73 -13.58 5.03
C LEU A 80 21.44 -13.22 4.28
N ILE A 81 20.82 -14.18 3.59
CA ILE A 81 19.53 -13.97 2.92
C ILE A 81 18.42 -13.67 3.95
N ILE A 82 18.35 -14.42 5.05
CA ILE A 82 17.38 -14.17 6.15
C ILE A 82 17.56 -12.76 6.74
N GLN A 83 18.80 -12.32 6.92
CA GLN A 83 19.08 -10.94 7.38
C GLN A 83 18.60 -9.90 6.37
N ASN A 84 18.78 -10.14 5.06
CA ASN A 84 18.31 -9.23 4.02
C ASN A 84 16.78 -9.18 3.97
N ILE A 85 16.10 -10.33 4.03
CA ILE A 85 14.63 -10.41 4.16
C ILE A 85 14.16 -9.60 5.38
N SER A 86 14.82 -9.78 6.53
CA SER A 86 14.48 -9.05 7.76
C SER A 86 14.70 -7.53 7.67
N LYS A 87 15.66 -7.08 6.85
CA LYS A 87 15.87 -5.64 6.55
C LYS A 87 14.77 -5.12 5.62
N LEU A 88 14.44 -5.87 4.56
CA LEU A 88 13.37 -5.50 3.63
C LEU A 88 12.01 -5.43 4.35
N ALA A 89 11.70 -6.39 5.21
CA ALA A 89 10.48 -6.39 6.01
C ALA A 89 10.33 -5.13 6.87
N ARG A 90 11.40 -4.70 7.55
CA ARG A 90 11.41 -3.45 8.32
C ARG A 90 11.17 -2.24 7.43
N LYS A 91 11.86 -2.16 6.29
CA LYS A 91 11.69 -1.07 5.33
C LYS A 91 10.26 -1.02 4.76
N LEU A 92 9.63 -2.17 4.53
CA LEU A 92 8.24 -2.24 4.08
C LEU A 92 7.27 -1.67 5.11
N VAL A 93 7.48 -1.95 6.40
CA VAL A 93 6.65 -1.38 7.48
C VAL A 93 6.78 0.14 7.54
N GLU A 94 7.99 0.67 7.38
CA GLU A 94 8.22 2.12 7.32
C GLU A 94 7.49 2.77 6.13
N ILE A 95 7.54 2.10 4.97
CA ILE A 95 6.84 2.55 3.76
C ILE A 95 5.31 2.46 3.94
N ASP A 96 4.80 1.43 4.61
CA ASP A 96 3.38 1.32 4.96
C ASP A 96 2.90 2.51 5.79
N GLU A 97 3.70 2.89 6.78
CA GLU A 97 3.39 4.04 7.61
C GLU A 97 3.40 5.34 6.78
N GLN A 98 4.36 5.50 5.86
CA GLN A 98 4.42 6.66 4.96
C GLN A 98 3.19 6.73 4.04
N ILE A 99 2.83 5.61 3.40
CA ILE A 99 1.63 5.48 2.56
C ILE A 99 0.39 5.89 3.37
N TYR A 100 0.23 5.34 4.57
CA TYR A 100 -0.90 5.66 5.44
C TYR A 100 -0.97 7.16 5.76
N ARG A 101 0.14 7.77 6.19
CA ARG A 101 0.21 9.21 6.51
C ARG A 101 -0.16 10.08 5.30
N GLN A 102 0.32 9.72 4.11
CA GLN A 102 0.01 10.47 2.89
C GLN A 102 -1.47 10.32 2.48
N LEU A 103 -2.03 9.11 2.55
CA LEU A 103 -3.46 8.89 2.30
C LEU A 103 -4.34 9.67 3.29
N GLN A 104 -3.96 9.69 4.57
CA GLN A 104 -4.67 10.45 5.60
C GLN A 104 -4.63 11.96 5.31
N SER A 105 -3.46 12.49 4.94
CA SER A 105 -3.29 13.88 4.50
C SER A 105 -4.17 14.20 3.29
N ARG A 106 -4.16 13.34 2.27
CA ARG A 106 -5.00 13.47 1.07
C ARG A 106 -6.49 13.47 1.40
N LYS A 107 -6.95 12.57 2.27
CA LYS A 107 -8.34 12.55 2.77
C LYS A 107 -8.72 13.87 3.43
N LEU A 108 -7.88 14.39 4.33
CA LEU A 108 -8.14 15.65 5.02
C LEU A 108 -8.24 16.84 4.05
N LYS A 109 -7.37 16.89 3.02
CA LYS A 109 -7.45 17.91 1.95
C LYS A 109 -8.79 17.87 1.23
N PHE A 110 -9.26 16.70 0.80
CA PHE A 110 -10.56 16.56 0.13
C PHE A 110 -11.73 16.94 1.03
N VAL A 111 -11.74 16.49 2.29
CA VAL A 111 -12.80 16.85 3.25
C VAL A 111 -12.86 18.36 3.45
N LYS A 112 -11.70 19.02 3.60
CA LYS A 112 -11.62 20.48 3.72
C LYS A 112 -12.15 21.19 2.47
N GLN A 113 -11.72 20.77 1.27
CA GLN A 113 -12.22 21.34 0.01
C GLN A 113 -13.74 21.22 -0.12
N HIS A 114 -14.32 20.07 0.25
CA HIS A 114 -15.77 19.89 0.25
C HIS A 114 -16.48 20.77 1.29
N ALA A 115 -15.93 20.90 2.50
CA ALA A 115 -16.47 21.78 3.52
C ALA A 115 -16.46 23.25 3.08
N ASP A 116 -15.36 23.70 2.47
CA ASP A 116 -15.19 25.06 1.94
C ASP A 116 -16.19 25.34 0.81
N LEU A 117 -16.41 24.39 -0.10
CA LEU A 117 -17.44 24.50 -1.15
C LEU A 117 -18.87 24.62 -0.58
N ILE A 118 -19.19 23.85 0.46
CA ILE A 118 -20.49 23.93 1.14
C ILE A 118 -20.65 25.29 1.84
N ALA A 119 -19.59 25.77 2.51
CA ALA A 119 -19.59 27.08 3.17
C ALA A 119 -19.78 28.23 2.17
N ALA A 120 -19.04 28.21 1.06
CA ALA A 120 -19.18 29.18 -0.03
C ALA A 120 -20.60 29.16 -0.64
N ARG A 121 -21.18 27.96 -0.83
CA ARG A 121 -22.57 27.83 -1.30
C ARG A 121 -23.58 28.40 -0.31
N ARG A 122 -23.36 28.26 1.00
CA ARG A 122 -24.22 28.88 2.03
C ARG A 122 -24.11 30.39 2.02
N GLN A 123 -22.90 30.94 1.94
CA GLN A 123 -22.67 32.39 1.86
C GLN A 123 -23.35 33.03 0.63
N ASN A 124 -23.25 32.39 -0.54
CA ASN A 124 -23.92 32.87 -1.77
C ASN A 124 -25.45 32.82 -1.67
N LYS A 125 -26.03 31.84 -0.95
CA LYS A 125 -27.48 31.83 -0.69
C LYS A 125 -27.92 32.96 0.23
N THR A 126 -27.12 33.31 1.24
CA THR A 126 -27.43 34.42 2.14
C THR A 126 -27.28 35.79 1.49
N SER A 127 -26.33 36.01 0.57
CA SER A 127 -26.21 37.32 -0.11
C SER A 127 -27.38 37.57 -1.08
N ASN A 128 -27.82 36.54 -1.82
CA ASN A 128 -28.97 36.68 -2.73
C ASN A 128 -30.31 36.86 -1.98
N GLY A 129 -30.47 36.26 -0.80
CA GLY A 129 -31.68 36.43 0.02
C GLY A 129 -31.79 37.79 0.71
N LEU A 130 -30.66 38.45 0.98
CA LEU A 130 -30.63 39.82 1.54
C LEU A 130 -30.85 40.89 0.47
N SER A 131 -30.33 40.68 -0.75
CA SER A 131 -30.54 41.63 -1.87
C SER A 131 -32.02 41.77 -2.22
N ASN A 132 -32.76 40.67 -2.35
CA ASN A 132 -34.20 40.72 -2.64
C ASN A 132 -35.05 41.32 -1.51
N ARG A 133 -34.53 41.43 -0.27
CA ARG A 133 -35.25 42.07 0.83
C ARG A 133 -35.02 43.57 0.90
N MET A 134 -33.90 44.09 0.40
CA MET A 134 -33.67 45.53 0.31
C MET A 134 -34.53 46.19 -0.76
N ASP A 135 -34.72 45.53 -1.91
CA ASP A 135 -35.53 46.10 -3.00
C ASP A 135 -37.03 46.16 -2.66
N ILE A 136 -37.54 45.26 -1.81
CA ILE A 136 -38.97 45.26 -1.42
C ILE A 136 -39.31 46.37 -0.42
N ILE A 137 -38.34 46.93 0.31
CA ILE A 137 -38.58 47.97 1.33
C ILE A 137 -38.53 49.40 0.72
N GLN A 138 -38.19 49.53 -0.57
CA GLN A 138 -38.08 50.82 -1.27
C GLN A 138 -39.19 51.11 -2.30
N GLU A 139 -40.22 50.26 -2.42
CA GLU A 139 -41.47 50.59 -3.13
C GLU A 139 -42.58 50.99 -2.14
#